data_AF-A0A497G621-F1
#
_entry.id   AF-A0A497G621-F1
#
_cell.length_a   1.000
_cell.length_b   1.000
_cell.length_c   1.000
_cell.angle_alpha   90.00
_cell.angle_beta   90.00
_cell.angle_gamma   90.00
#
_symmetry.space_group_name_H-M   'P 1'
#
loop_
_entity.id
_entity.type
_entity.pdbx_description
1 polymer ?
#
loop_
_entity_poly.entity_id
_entity_poly.type
_entity_poly.pdbx_seq_one_letter_code
_entity_poly.pdbx_strand_id
1 'polypeptide(L)'
;MSRELLLIGIDGAVPTLIEEFHREGVIPNISSLIEEGVFTEAYPSPPCDAPTNWTTIATGATTAVHGATSFSSTSRENPWTTG
;
A
#
# COMPACT_ATOMS: atom_id res chain seq x y z
N MET A 1 23.46 16.75 -10.18
CA MET A 1 23.14 15.33 -10.43
C MET A 1 21.84 15.02 -9.73
N SER A 2 20.81 14.58 -10.45
CA SER A 2 19.59 14.02 -9.86
C SER A 2 19.88 12.63 -9.31
N ARG A 3 19.24 12.26 -8.19
CA ARG A 3 19.27 10.88 -7.67
C ARG A 3 18.12 10.10 -8.32
N GLU A 4 18.38 8.85 -8.67
CA GLU A 4 17.33 7.92 -9.08
C GLU A 4 16.57 7.45 -7.82
N LEU A 5 15.26 7.24 -7.94
CA LEU A 5 14.39 6.81 -6.86
C LEU A 5 13.74 5.48 -7.25
N LEU A 6 13.84 4.49 -6.37
CA LEU A 6 13.14 3.21 -6.50
C LEU A 6 12.09 3.11 -5.37
N LEU A 7 10.84 2.87 -5.75
CA LEU A 7 9.76 2.56 -4.82
C LEU A 7 9.40 1.07 -4.96
N ILE A 8 9.50 0.33 -3.87
CA ILE A 8 9.11 -1.08 -3.78
C ILE A 8 7.92 -1.14 -2.82
N GLY A 9 6.82 -1.76 -3.25
CA GLY A 9 5.72 -2.08 -2.36
C GLY A 9 5.55 -3.59 -2.21
N ILE A 10 5.17 -4.02 -1.02
CA ILE A 10 4.92 -5.41 -0.66
C ILE A 10 3.45 -5.50 -0.27
N ASP A 11 2.64 -6.19 -1.08
CA ASP A 11 1.22 -6.35 -0.79
C ASP A 11 1.00 -7.26 0.42
N GLY A 12 0.06 -6.89 1.29
CA GLY A 12 -0.22 -7.62 2.52
C GLY A 12 0.89 -7.59 3.57
N ALA A 13 1.86 -6.67 3.47
CA ALA A 13 2.88 -6.49 4.49
C ALA A 13 2.27 -6.04 5.83
N VAL A 14 2.44 -6.84 6.88
CA VAL A 14 1.96 -6.54 8.23
C VAL A 14 3.12 -5.96 9.04
N PRO A 15 3.09 -4.68 9.48
CA PRO A 15 4.21 -4.03 10.17
C PRO A 15 4.69 -4.80 11.41
N THR A 16 3.77 -5.36 12.19
CA THR A 16 4.11 -6.11 13.41
C THR A 16 4.90 -7.39 13.13
N LEU A 17 4.65 -8.07 12.00
CA LEU A 17 5.43 -9.24 11.58
C LEU A 17 6.83 -8.82 11.11
N ILE A 18 6.96 -7.66 10.45
CA ILE A 18 8.26 -7.13 10.05
C ILE A 18 9.10 -6.83 11.30
N GLU A 19 8.53 -6.20 12.31
CA GLU A 19 9.22 -5.95 13.59
C GLU A 19 9.62 -7.24 14.31
N GLU A 20 8.75 -8.25 14.30
CA GLU A 20 9.05 -9.57 14.87
C GLU A 20 10.24 -10.22 14.16
N PHE A 21 10.19 -10.34 12.83
CA PHE A 21 11.27 -10.93 12.04
C PHE A 21 12.57 -10.13 12.06
N HIS A 22 12.48 -8.80 12.22
CA HIS A 22 13.65 -7.95 12.44
C HIS A 22 14.33 -8.30 13.76
N ARG A 23 13.56 -8.43 14.86
CA ARG A 23 14.10 -8.84 16.17
C ARG A 23 14.69 -10.26 16.16
N GLU A 24 14.12 -11.16 15.37
CA GLU A 24 14.66 -12.51 15.19
C GLU A 24 15.91 -12.56 14.30
N GLY A 25 16.20 -11.50 13.54
CA GLY A 25 17.34 -11.43 12.64
C GLY A 25 17.20 -12.26 11.36
N VAL A 26 15.96 -12.60 10.94
CA VAL A 26 15.70 -13.48 9.78
C VAL A 26 15.44 -12.75 8.47
N ILE A 27 15.30 -11.42 8.49
CA ILE A 27 15.12 -10.55 7.32
C ILE A 27 16.28 -9.55 7.18
N PRO A 28 17.52 -9.99 6.89
CA PRO A 28 18.72 -9.15 6.99
C PRO A 28 18.69 -7.93 6.06
N ASN A 29 18.14 -8.06 4.85
CA ASN A 29 18.06 -6.93 3.90
C ASN A 29 17.09 -5.84 4.37
N ILE A 30 15.93 -6.23 4.91
CA ILE A 30 14.96 -5.27 5.46
C ILE A 30 15.51 -4.68 6.77
N SER A 31 16.20 -5.48 7.59
CA SER A 31 16.81 -5.02 8.84
C SER A 31 17.83 -3.90 8.60
N SER A 32 18.72 -4.05 7.61
CA SER A 32 19.64 -2.97 7.22
C SER A 32 18.91 -1.70 6.78
N LEU A 33 17.79 -1.81 6.04
CA LEU A 33 16.97 -0.64 5.68
C LEU A 33 16.32 0.04 6.89
N ILE A 34 15.92 -0.72 7.90
CA ILE A 34 15.34 -0.19 9.15
C ILE A 34 16.43 0.52 9.97
N GLU A 35 17.59 -0.11 10.14
CA GLU A 35 18.70 0.38 10.97
C GLU A 35 19.41 1.60 10.38
N GLU A 36 19.58 1.62 9.06
CA GLU A 36 20.29 2.69 8.34
C GLU A 36 19.34 3.78 7.82
N GLY A 37 18.02 3.58 7.97
CA GLY A 37 16.98 4.41 7.39
C GLY A 37 15.92 4.87 8.38
N VAL A 38 14.67 4.92 7.91
CA VAL A 38 13.51 5.32 8.71
C VAL A 38 12.42 4.27 8.53
N PHE A 39 11.91 3.75 9.63
CA PHE A 39 10.76 2.86 9.68
C PHE A 39 9.64 3.53 10.47
N THR A 40 8.45 3.65 9.87
CA THR A 40 7.29 4.29 10.49
C THR A 40 5.99 3.71 9.96
N GLU A 41 4.95 3.75 10.78
CA GLU A 41 3.59 3.42 10.37
C GLU A 41 3.00 4.51 9.46
N ALA A 42 2.10 4.09 8.57
CA ALA A 42 1.32 4.97 7.71
C ALA A 42 -0.14 4.49 7.66
N TYR A 43 -1.07 5.42 7.50
CA TYR A 43 -2.48 5.08 7.34
C TYR A 43 -2.76 4.62 5.90
N PRO A 44 -3.50 3.52 5.71
CA PRO A 44 -3.98 3.13 4.39
C PRO A 44 -5.07 4.10 3.91
N SER A 45 -5.25 4.13 2.60
CA SER A 45 -6.39 4.79 1.96
C SER A 45 -7.63 3.90 2.10
N PRO A 46 -8.77 4.40 2.61
CA PRO A 46 -10.01 3.64 2.68
C PRO A 46 -10.74 3.63 1.32
N PRO A 47 -11.28 2.47 0.87
CA PRO A 47 -11.20 1.14 1.50
C PRO A 47 -9.81 0.51 1.38
N CYS A 48 -9.44 -0.30 2.39
CA CYS A 48 -8.11 -0.92 2.49
C CYS A 48 -7.93 -2.13 1.55
N ASP A 49 -8.30 -1.98 0.28
CA ASP A 49 -8.04 -2.97 -0.76
C ASP A 49 -6.90 -2.52 -1.70
N ALA A 50 -6.32 -3.50 -2.39
CA ALA A 50 -5.17 -3.31 -3.26
C ALA A 50 -5.37 -2.23 -4.34
N PRO A 51 -6.44 -2.23 -5.16
CA PRO A 51 -6.58 -1.25 -6.24
C PRO A 51 -6.68 0.18 -5.72
N THR A 52 -7.34 0.38 -4.58
CA THR A 52 -7.44 1.69 -3.93
C THR A 52 -6.07 2.18 -3.47
N ASN A 53 -5.35 1.38 -2.69
CA ASN A 53 -4.10 1.80 -2.08
C ASN A 53 -2.96 1.95 -3.10
N TRP A 54 -2.83 1.03 -4.06
CA TRP A 54 -1.83 1.16 -5.12
C TRP A 54 -2.06 2.39 -5.99
N THR A 55 -3.32 2.74 -6.27
CA THR A 55 -3.64 3.97 -7.02
C THR A 55 -3.34 5.22 -6.20
N THR A 56 -3.64 5.23 -4.89
CA THR A 56 -3.25 6.31 -3.98
C THR A 56 -1.72 6.50 -3.98
N ILE A 57 -0.93 5.42 -3.90
CA ILE A 57 0.54 5.48 -3.95
C ILE A 57 1.03 6.03 -5.29
N ALA A 58 0.50 5.53 -6.41
CA ALA A 58 0.95 5.91 -7.75
C ALA A 58 0.62 7.35 -8.12
N THR A 59 -0.49 7.89 -7.59
CA THR A 59 -0.99 9.23 -7.93
C THR A 59 -0.69 10.29 -6.88
N GLY A 60 -0.41 9.89 -5.64
CA GLY A 60 -0.31 10.80 -4.50
C GLY A 60 -1.64 11.49 -4.16
N ALA A 61 -2.77 10.94 -4.62
CA ALA A 61 -4.09 11.56 -4.48
C ALA A 61 -5.06 10.66 -3.71
N THR A 62 -6.14 11.24 -3.17
CA THR A 62 -7.19 10.48 -2.48
C THR A 62 -8.13 9.80 -3.46
N THR A 63 -8.94 8.86 -2.96
CA THR A 63 -9.98 8.16 -3.74
C THR A 63 -10.98 9.10 -4.41
N ALA A 64 -11.27 10.24 -3.79
CA ALA A 64 -12.13 11.28 -4.36
C ALA A 64 -11.54 11.90 -5.64
N VAL A 65 -10.22 11.88 -5.80
CA VAL A 65 -9.52 12.46 -6.95
C VAL A 65 -9.24 11.41 -8.02
N HIS A 66 -8.69 10.25 -7.65
CA HIS A 66 -8.33 9.22 -8.63
C HIS A 66 -9.45 8.25 -8.98
N GLY A 67 -10.56 8.22 -8.22
CA GLY A 67 -11.77 7.45 -8.54
C GLY A 67 -11.69 5.93 -8.39
N ALA A 68 -10.49 5.33 -8.31
CA ALA A 68 -10.32 3.92 -8.00
C ALA A 68 -10.69 3.62 -6.52
N THR A 69 -11.86 3.03 -6.29
CA THR A 69 -12.39 2.78 -4.93
C THR A 69 -12.67 1.31 -4.62
N SER A 70 -12.51 0.40 -5.59
CA SER A 70 -12.63 -1.04 -5.39
C SER A 70 -12.11 -1.80 -6.61
N PHE A 71 -12.03 -3.14 -6.52
CA PHE A 71 -11.86 -4.04 -7.66
C PHE A 71 -13.04 -4.02 -8.64
N SER A 72 -14.22 -3.62 -8.18
CA SER A 72 -15.43 -3.54 -9.01
C SER A 72 -16.06 -2.15 -8.96
N SER A 73 -16.59 -1.72 -10.09
CA SER A 73 -17.40 -0.52 -10.19
C SER A 73 -18.87 -0.92 -10.30
N THR A 74 -19.71 -0.51 -9.35
CA THR A 74 -21.16 -0.63 -9.52
C THR A 74 -21.63 0.43 -10.50
N SER A 75 -21.90 0.05 -11.74
CA SER A 75 -22.61 0.91 -12.68
C SER A 75 -24.09 0.95 -12.30
N ARG A 76 -24.67 2.15 -12.19
CA ARG A 76 -26.13 2.32 -11.98
C ARG A 76 -26.99 1.64 -13.04
N GLU A 77 -26.42 1.32 -14.20
CA GLU A 77 -27.09 0.66 -15.31
C GLU A 77 -27.00 -0.88 -15.27
N ASN A 78 -26.51 -1.50 -14.19
CA ASN A 78 -26.49 -2.96 -14.10
C ASN A 78 -27.80 -3.50 -13.46
N PRO A 79 -28.79 -3.96 -14.25
CA PRO A 79 -30.07 -4.44 -13.74
C PRO A 79 -29.95 -5.71 -12.88
N TRP A 80 -28.78 -6.35 -12.86
CA TRP A 80 -28.53 -7.57 -12.09
C TRP A 80 -28.04 -7.32 -10.64
N THR A 81 -27.85 -6.05 -10.25
CA THR A 81 -27.32 -5.69 -8.91
C THR A 81 -28.33 -5.02 -7.98
N THR A 82 -29.55 -4.75 -8.45
CA THR A 82 -30.70 -4.40 -7.61
C THR A 82 -31.63 -5.61 -7.48
N GLY A 83 -31.29 -6.50 -6.56
CA GLY A 83 -32.09 -7.65 -6.14
C GLY A 83 -31.90 -7.91 -4.66
#